data_AF-A0A926HNX7-F1
#
_entry.id   AF-A0A926HNX7-F1
#
_cell.length_a   1.000
_cell.length_b   1.000
_cell.length_c   1.000
_cell.angle_alpha   90.00
_cell.angle_beta   90.00
_cell.angle_gamma   90.00
#
_symmetry.space_group_name_H-M   'P 1'
#
loop_
_entity.id
_entity.type
_entity.pdbx_description
1 polymer ?
#
loop_
_entity_poly.entity_id
_entity_poly.type
_entity_poly.pdbx_seq_one_letter_code
_entity_poly.pdbx_strand_id
1 'polypeptide(L)'
;MALKARNNKKGFTLVEVIVVVVILAILAAIMVPSMIGWINKAEDKTAVVEGRTILVAGQTIVSENYKAFDSATVTMTPSTHSDYINQIQSLADVGATVTSMTVTDGKVTAFEMKSSGNKTVTYSSTADDPYTVS
;
A
#
# COMPACT_ATOMS: atom_id res chain seq x y z
N MET A 1 -23.60 57.51 -35.75
CA MET A 1 -22.59 57.73 -34.69
C MET A 1 -22.02 56.36 -34.32
N ALA A 2 -20.80 56.03 -34.72
CA ALA A 2 -20.22 54.70 -34.51
C ALA A 2 -19.27 54.71 -33.30
N LEU A 3 -19.59 53.93 -32.26
CA LEU A 3 -18.76 53.77 -31.07
C LEU A 3 -17.56 52.88 -31.39
N LYS A 4 -16.38 53.48 -31.48
CA LYS A 4 -15.11 52.76 -31.69
C LYS A 4 -14.66 52.14 -30.37
N ALA A 5 -14.89 50.83 -30.22
CA ALA A 5 -14.37 50.05 -29.09
C ALA A 5 -12.83 50.00 -29.17
N ARG A 6 -12.15 50.68 -28.25
CA ARG A 6 -10.69 50.61 -28.11
C ARG A 6 -10.35 49.28 -27.44
N ASN A 7 -9.83 48.35 -28.23
CA ASN A 7 -9.36 47.06 -27.75
C ASN A 7 -8.09 47.26 -26.91
N ASN A 8 -8.25 47.38 -25.58
CA ASN A 8 -7.15 47.47 -24.63
C ASN A 8 -6.45 46.11 -24.53
N LYS A 9 -5.54 45.83 -25.47
CA LYS A 9 -4.62 44.70 -25.35
C LYS A 9 -3.57 45.02 -24.27
N LYS A 10 -3.95 44.88 -23.01
CA LYS A 10 -2.99 44.71 -21.91
C LYS A 10 -2.42 43.30 -22.04
N GLY A 11 -1.43 43.12 -22.90
CA GLY A 11 -0.65 41.88 -22.94
C GLY A 11 0.23 41.80 -21.70
N PHE A 12 0.37 40.60 -21.15
CA PHE A 12 1.41 40.31 -20.16
C PHE A 12 2.77 40.65 -20.75
N THR A 13 3.63 41.30 -19.99
CA THR A 13 5.02 41.50 -20.41
C THR A 13 5.74 40.16 -20.35
N LEU A 14 6.62 39.86 -21.31
CA LEU A 14 7.45 38.64 -21.27
C LEU A 14 8.27 38.56 -19.97
N VAL A 15 8.62 39.72 -19.41
CA VAL A 15 9.35 39.86 -18.15
C VAL A 15 8.50 39.44 -16.94
N GLU A 16 7.22 39.79 -16.88
CA GLU A 16 6.33 39.29 -15.81
C GLU A 16 6.16 37.77 -15.88
N VAL A 17 6.07 37.21 -17.09
CA VAL A 17 5.89 35.76 -17.26
C VAL A 17 7.16 35.00 -16.86
N ILE A 18 8.35 35.47 -17.26
CA ILE A 18 9.60 34.76 -16.95
C ILE A 18 9.90 34.78 -15.44
N VAL A 19 9.64 35.90 -14.74
CA VAL A 19 9.85 35.99 -13.29
C VAL A 19 8.96 34.98 -12.55
N VAL A 20 7.70 34.84 -12.98
CA VAL A 20 6.77 33.87 -12.36
C VAL A 20 7.22 32.43 -12.61
N VAL A 21 7.61 32.08 -13.84
CA VAL A 21 8.07 30.71 -14.15
C VAL A 21 9.36 30.36 -13.39
N VAL A 22 10.27 31.31 -13.19
CA VAL A 22 11.48 31.11 -12.38
C VAL A 22 11.14 30.83 -10.92
N ILE A 23 10.22 31.59 -10.31
CA ILE A 23 9.78 31.34 -8.93
C ILE A 23 9.09 29.98 -8.81
N LEU A 24 8.21 29.63 -9.77
CA LEU A 24 7.56 28.32 -9.81
C LEU A 24 8.57 27.17 -9.94
N ALA A 25 9.64 27.35 -10.71
CA ALA A 25 10.69 26.34 -10.87
C ALA A 25 11.44 26.10 -9.55
N ILE A 26 11.78 27.15 -8.80
CA ILE A 26 12.46 27.03 -7.49
C ILE A 26 11.56 26.35 -6.47
N LEU A 27 10.27 26.74 -6.41
CA LEU A 27 9.30 26.13 -5.50
C LEU A 27 9.06 24.66 -5.83
N ALA A 28 8.97 24.31 -7.12
CA ALA A 28 8.83 22.92 -7.54
C ALA A 28 10.06 22.08 -7.15
N ALA A 29 11.28 22.62 -7.33
CA ALA A 29 12.52 21.92 -7.02
C ALA A 29 12.63 21.48 -5.55
N ILE A 30 12.18 22.32 -4.61
CA ILE A 30 12.18 21.96 -3.18
C ILE A 30 10.99 21.07 -2.78
N MET A 31 9.88 21.14 -3.51
CA MET A 31 8.64 20.43 -3.17
C MET A 31 8.66 18.95 -3.60
N VAL A 32 9.20 18.64 -4.79
CA VAL A 32 9.25 17.27 -5.35
C VAL A 32 9.82 16.22 -4.38
N PRO A 33 10.98 16.40 -3.73
CA PRO A 33 11.54 15.37 -2.85
C PRO A 33 10.64 15.08 -1.64
N SER A 34 9.99 16.09 -1.06
CA SER A 34 9.07 15.91 0.07
C SER A 34 7.84 15.08 -0.30
N MET A 35 7.34 15.27 -1.53
CA MET A 35 6.15 14.57 -2.02
C MET A 35 6.45 13.09 -2.30
N ILE A 36 7.61 12.76 -2.85
CA ILE A 36 8.05 11.37 -3.08
C ILE A 36 8.15 10.60 -1.75
N GLY A 37 8.70 11.23 -0.70
CA GLY A 37 8.77 10.61 0.62
C GLY A 37 7.39 10.32 1.24
N TRP A 38 6.40 11.20 0.99
CA TRP A 38 5.03 10.99 1.48
C TRP A 38 4.30 9.88 0.73
N ILE A 39 4.55 9.73 -0.57
CA ILE A 39 4.01 8.63 -1.37
C ILE A 39 4.53 7.30 -0.81
N ASN A 40 5.85 7.16 -0.63
CA ASN A 40 6.44 5.93 -0.07
C ASN A 40 5.83 5.56 1.29
N LYS A 41 5.65 6.56 2.18
CA LYS A 41 5.05 6.35 3.51
C LYS A 41 3.56 6.02 3.45
N ALA A 42 2.83 6.59 2.47
CA ALA A 42 1.44 6.24 2.24
C ALA A 42 1.32 4.79 1.74
N GLU A 43 2.19 4.38 0.84
CA GLU A 43 2.27 2.99 0.36
C GLU A 43 2.64 2.02 1.49
N ASP A 44 3.59 2.36 2.37
CA ASP A 44 3.92 1.53 3.55
C ASP A 44 2.70 1.36 4.45
N LYS A 45 1.96 2.45 4.70
CA LYS A 45 0.74 2.40 5.51
C LYS A 45 -0.35 1.55 4.87
N THR A 46 -0.58 1.71 3.57
CA THR A 46 -1.54 0.88 2.83
C THR A 46 -1.15 -0.59 2.91
N ALA A 47 0.13 -0.91 2.73
CA ALA A 47 0.64 -2.26 2.80
C ALA A 47 0.41 -2.90 4.18
N VAL A 48 0.64 -2.15 5.28
CA VAL A 48 0.35 -2.62 6.64
C VAL A 48 -1.16 -2.83 6.87
N VAL A 49 -2.01 -1.97 6.31
CA VAL A 49 -3.48 -2.13 6.40
C VAL A 49 -3.93 -3.38 5.66
N GLU A 50 -3.45 -3.61 4.43
CA GLU A 50 -3.73 -4.84 3.68
C GLU A 50 -3.27 -6.08 4.46
N GLY A 51 -2.10 -6.01 5.10
CA GLY A 51 -1.59 -7.07 5.98
C GLY A 51 -2.49 -7.35 7.18
N ARG A 52 -3.08 -6.32 7.80
CA ARG A 52 -4.07 -6.52 8.88
C ARG A 52 -5.33 -7.21 8.36
N THR A 53 -5.81 -6.83 7.17
CA THR A 53 -6.97 -7.48 6.55
C THR A 53 -6.68 -8.95 6.24
N ILE A 54 -5.50 -9.26 5.69
CA ILE A 54 -5.05 -10.63 5.43
C ILE A 54 -4.89 -11.42 6.72
N LEU A 55 -4.39 -10.82 7.80
CA LEU A 55 -4.30 -11.48 9.10
C LEU A 55 -5.68 -11.92 9.60
N VAL A 56 -6.68 -11.03 9.52
CA VAL A 56 -8.05 -11.33 9.96
C VAL A 56 -8.68 -12.41 9.08
N ALA A 57 -8.52 -12.30 7.76
CA ALA A 57 -9.00 -13.31 6.82
C ALA A 57 -8.33 -14.68 7.05
N GLY A 58 -7.01 -14.69 7.21
CA GLY A 58 -6.21 -15.86 7.56
C GLY A 58 -6.68 -16.53 8.84
N GLN A 59 -6.83 -15.74 9.91
CA GLN A 59 -7.31 -16.23 11.19
C GLN A 59 -8.74 -16.79 11.08
N THR A 60 -9.59 -16.21 10.23
CA THR A 60 -10.95 -16.72 9.98
C THR A 60 -10.90 -18.10 9.34
N ILE A 61 -10.17 -18.26 8.24
CA ILE A 61 -10.04 -19.55 7.52
C ILE A 61 -9.39 -20.62 8.40
N VAL A 62 -8.37 -20.25 9.18
CA VAL A 62 -7.73 -21.16 10.15
C VAL A 62 -8.72 -21.61 11.22
N SER A 63 -9.54 -20.69 11.73
CA SER A 63 -10.52 -21.01 12.78
C SER A 63 -11.65 -21.89 12.25
N GLU A 64 -12.10 -21.68 11.02
CA GLU A 64 -13.07 -22.56 10.34
C GLU A 64 -12.52 -23.97 10.15
N ASN A 65 -11.21 -24.07 9.89
CA ASN A 65 -10.51 -25.33 9.64
C ASN A 65 -9.69 -25.79 10.86
N TYR A 66 -10.15 -25.46 12.08
CA TYR A 66 -9.39 -25.65 13.32
C TYR A 66 -8.71 -27.04 13.44
N LYS A 67 -9.41 -28.13 13.08
CA LYS A 67 -8.86 -29.50 13.14
C LYS A 67 -7.61 -29.71 12.28
N ALA A 68 -7.45 -28.98 11.19
CA ALA A 68 -6.26 -29.04 10.34
C ALA A 68 -5.06 -28.28 10.94
N PHE A 69 -5.29 -27.43 11.93
CA PHE A 69 -4.31 -26.48 12.47
C PHE A 69 -4.17 -26.50 14.02
N ASP A 70 -4.81 -27.47 14.68
CA ASP A 70 -5.01 -27.53 16.15
C ASP A 70 -3.72 -27.70 16.97
N SER A 71 -2.64 -28.28 16.42
CA SER A 71 -1.42 -28.55 17.22
C SER A 71 -0.11 -28.64 16.44
N ALA A 72 -0.12 -28.37 15.13
CA ALA A 72 1.08 -28.40 14.32
C ALA A 72 1.41 -27.00 13.82
N THR A 73 2.69 -26.65 13.79
CA THR A 73 3.14 -25.50 13.00
C THR A 73 2.98 -25.86 11.53
N VAL A 74 2.02 -25.25 10.86
CA VAL A 74 1.76 -25.42 9.44
C VAL A 74 2.14 -24.15 8.71
N THR A 75 3.01 -24.28 7.71
CA THR A 75 3.32 -23.19 6.78
C THR A 75 2.58 -23.43 5.47
N MET A 76 1.67 -22.52 5.16
CA MET A 76 0.86 -22.50 3.97
C MET A 76 1.57 -21.66 2.91
N THR A 77 1.74 -22.22 1.72
CA THR A 77 2.26 -21.50 0.56
C THR A 77 1.31 -21.71 -0.63
N PRO A 78 1.34 -20.84 -1.65
CA PRO A 78 0.62 -21.06 -2.90
C PRO A 78 0.93 -22.40 -3.59
N SER A 79 2.05 -23.06 -3.25
CA SER A 79 2.47 -24.34 -3.82
C SER A 79 2.04 -25.57 -3.03
N THR A 80 1.73 -25.46 -1.74
CA THR A 80 1.41 -26.60 -0.87
C THR A 80 -0.02 -26.57 -0.35
N HIS A 81 -0.61 -25.38 -0.19
CA HIS A 81 -1.92 -25.15 0.42
C HIS A 81 -2.71 -24.08 -0.35
N SER A 82 -2.72 -24.20 -1.69
CA SER A 82 -3.32 -23.19 -2.59
C SER A 82 -4.79 -22.91 -2.28
N ASP A 83 -5.57 -23.92 -1.91
CA ASP A 83 -7.01 -23.77 -1.64
C ASP A 83 -7.29 -22.78 -0.51
N TYR A 84 -6.54 -22.92 0.59
CA TYR A 84 -6.70 -22.03 1.74
C TYR A 84 -6.13 -20.64 1.45
N ILE A 85 -5.00 -20.53 0.76
CA ILE A 85 -4.42 -19.24 0.37
C ILE A 85 -5.37 -18.48 -0.57
N ASN A 86 -6.00 -19.16 -1.53
CA ASN A 86 -6.97 -18.55 -2.44
C ASN A 86 -8.24 -18.09 -1.68
N GLN A 87 -8.72 -18.88 -0.71
CA GLN A 87 -9.83 -18.47 0.15
C GLN A 87 -9.49 -17.25 1.00
N ILE A 88 -8.28 -17.19 1.57
CA ILE A 88 -7.81 -16.03 2.33
C ILE A 88 -7.75 -14.78 1.45
N GLN A 89 -7.20 -14.91 0.23
CA GLN A 89 -7.14 -13.80 -0.73
C GLN A 89 -8.55 -13.34 -1.14
N SER A 90 -9.46 -14.27 -1.41
CA SER A 90 -10.85 -13.95 -1.76
C SER A 90 -11.62 -13.32 -0.61
N LEU A 91 -11.36 -13.72 0.64
CA LEU A 91 -12.03 -13.19 1.82
C LEU A 91 -11.48 -11.80 2.19
N ALA A 92 -10.18 -11.59 2.00
CA ALA A 92 -9.55 -10.31 2.28
C ALA A 92 -9.96 -9.23 1.26
N ASP A 93 -10.23 -9.60 0.00
CA ASP A 93 -10.63 -8.71 -1.10
C ASP A 93 -9.73 -7.47 -1.22
N VAL A 94 -8.42 -7.70 -1.17
CA VAL A 94 -7.37 -6.67 -1.31
C VAL A 94 -6.47 -7.01 -2.49
N GLY A 95 -5.85 -6.00 -3.10
CA GLY A 95 -4.89 -6.17 -4.20
C GLY A 95 -3.56 -6.82 -3.80
N ALA A 96 -3.48 -7.40 -2.60
CA ALA A 96 -2.30 -8.04 -2.06
C ALA A 96 -2.29 -9.56 -2.32
N THR A 97 -1.10 -10.11 -2.53
CA THR A 97 -0.89 -11.55 -2.75
C THR A 97 -0.18 -12.17 -1.56
N VAL A 98 -0.77 -13.20 -0.95
CA VAL A 98 -0.14 -13.93 0.17
C VAL A 98 0.91 -14.90 -0.37
N THR A 99 2.16 -14.73 0.05
CA THR A 99 3.31 -15.58 -0.33
C THR A 99 3.48 -16.74 0.63
N SER A 100 3.28 -16.51 1.92
CA SER A 100 3.27 -17.56 2.93
C SER A 100 2.43 -17.16 4.14
N MET A 101 1.89 -18.13 4.86
CA MET A 101 1.23 -17.93 6.15
C MET A 101 1.56 -19.10 7.08
N THR A 102 2.05 -18.80 8.28
CA THR A 102 2.38 -19.78 9.30
C THR A 102 1.35 -19.74 10.41
N VAL A 103 0.86 -20.91 10.75
CA VAL A 103 -0.16 -21.13 11.78
C VAL A 103 0.41 -22.08 12.82
N THR A 104 0.26 -21.72 14.09
CA THR A 104 0.63 -22.57 15.24
C THR A 104 -0.51 -22.54 16.24
N ASP A 105 -0.93 -23.71 16.72
CA ASP A 105 -2.02 -23.85 17.71
C ASP A 105 -3.31 -23.09 17.30
N GLY A 106 -3.70 -23.20 16.03
CA GLY A 106 -4.88 -22.54 15.48
C GLY A 106 -4.77 -21.01 15.35
N LYS A 107 -3.59 -20.43 15.50
CA LYS A 107 -3.35 -18.98 15.39
C LYS A 107 -2.35 -18.64 14.31
N VAL A 108 -2.62 -17.60 13.54
CA VAL A 108 -1.66 -17.07 12.56
C VAL A 108 -0.51 -16.40 13.31
N THR A 109 0.67 -17.01 13.28
CA THR A 109 1.87 -16.55 14.01
C THR A 109 2.81 -15.73 13.14
N ALA A 110 2.83 -15.98 11.83
CA ALA A 110 3.59 -15.20 10.86
C ALA A 110 2.92 -15.25 9.48
N PHE A 111 3.17 -14.26 8.62
CA PHE A 111 2.84 -14.36 7.20
C PHE A 111 3.74 -13.42 6.39
N GLU A 112 3.87 -13.71 5.10
CA GLU A 112 4.49 -12.84 4.11
C GLU A 112 3.52 -12.60 2.97
N MET A 113 3.41 -11.35 2.53
CA MET A 113 2.57 -10.96 1.40
C MET A 113 3.23 -9.87 0.57
N LYS A 114 2.79 -9.74 -0.67
CA LYS A 114 3.10 -8.62 -1.54
C LYS A 114 1.90 -7.69 -1.60
N SER A 115 2.07 -6.45 -1.17
CA SER A 115 1.04 -5.41 -1.24
C SER A 115 0.72 -5.03 -2.69
N SER A 116 -0.43 -4.40 -2.94
CA SER A 116 -0.76 -3.81 -4.25
C SER A 116 0.30 -2.82 -4.75
N GLY A 117 1.05 -2.17 -3.85
CA GLY A 117 2.20 -1.31 -4.17
C GLY A 117 3.51 -2.06 -4.45
N ASN A 118 3.45 -3.39 -4.61
CA ASN A 118 4.59 -4.28 -4.86
C ASN A 118 5.65 -4.33 -3.74
N LYS A 119 5.33 -3.78 -2.55
CA LYS A 119 6.13 -3.90 -1.33
C LYS A 119 5.88 -5.23 -0.63
N THR A 120 6.90 -5.79 -0.01
CA THR A 120 6.79 -7.02 0.78
C THR A 120 6.44 -6.66 2.21
N VAL A 121 5.35 -7.22 2.72
CA VAL A 121 4.95 -7.08 4.13
C VAL A 121 5.17 -8.40 4.82
N THR A 122 5.97 -8.38 5.88
CA THR A 122 6.17 -9.51 6.77
C THR A 122 5.49 -9.22 8.10
N TYR A 123 4.71 -10.18 8.57
CA TYR A 123 4.11 -10.16 9.89
C TYR A 123 4.73 -11.22 10.77
N SER A 124 5.02 -10.87 12.03
CA SER A 124 5.43 -11.81 13.08
C SER A 124 4.80 -11.43 14.41
N SER A 125 4.08 -12.38 15.01
CA SER A 125 3.46 -12.24 16.34
C SER A 125 4.45 -12.17 17.50
N THR A 126 5.74 -12.48 17.26
CA THR A 126 6.80 -12.47 18.27
C THR A 126 7.73 -11.26 18.21
N ALA A 127 7.53 -10.36 17.24
CA ALA A 127 8.33 -9.15 17.09
C ALA A 127 7.76 -7.98 17.92
N ASP A 128 8.62 -7.09 18.42
CA ASP A 128 8.22 -5.85 19.09
C ASP A 128 7.38 -4.95 18.15
N ASP A 129 7.78 -4.87 16.88
CA ASP A 129 6.98 -4.29 15.79
C ASP A 129 6.48 -5.43 14.89
N PRO A 130 5.18 -5.78 14.94
CA PRO A 130 4.69 -7.00 14.32
C PRO A 130 4.61 -6.93 12.80
N TYR A 131 4.75 -5.75 12.18
CA TYR A 131 4.72 -5.56 10.74
C TYR A 131 5.98 -4.87 10.25
N THR A 132 6.70 -5.49 9.32
CA THR A 132 7.80 -4.87 8.59
C THR A 132 7.44 -4.77 7.11
N VAL A 133 7.79 -3.64 6.49
CA VAL A 133 7.58 -3.39 5.06
C VAL A 133 8.94 -3.22 4.40
N SER A 134 9.19 -3.96 3.32
CA SER A 134 10.43 -3.92 2.53
C SER A 134 10.17 -3.75 1.03
#